data_AF-A9Q798-F1
#
_entry.id   AF-A9Q798-F1
#
_cell.length_a   1.000
_cell.length_b   1.000
_cell.length_c   1.000
_cell.angle_alpha   90.00
_cell.angle_beta   90.00
_cell.angle_gamma   90.00
#
_symmetry.space_group_name_H-M   'P 1'
#
loop_
_entity.id
_entity.type
_entity.pdbx_description
1 polymer ?
#
loop_
_entity_poly.entity_id
_entity_poly.type
_entity_poly.pdbx_seq_one_letter_code
_entity_poly.pdbx_strand_id
1 'polypeptide(L)'
;ESYKCIVAEAAKNALGSDRYMERIFIVKLLLDAKEPNRIAGAVGFSVRENKVYVIKAKAMCVACGGAVNVYRPRSTGEGLDRAWYPVWNAGSTYTMCAQVGAEMTMMENRFVPARFKDGYGPVGA
;
A
#
# COMPACT_ATOMS: atom_id res chain seq x y z
N GLU A 1 4.44 2.60 -18.55
CA GLU A 1 3.55 1.74 -17.73
C GLU A 1 3.47 0.29 -18.23
N SER A 2 4.50 -0.25 -18.91
CA SER A 2 4.47 -1.59 -19.52
C SER A 2 4.99 -2.71 -18.63
N TYR A 3 5.86 -2.41 -17.67
CA TYR A 3 6.56 -3.45 -16.90
C TYR A 3 5.67 -4.18 -15.88
N LYS A 4 4.71 -3.47 -15.27
CA LYS A 4 3.83 -4.05 -14.24
C LYS A 4 2.97 -5.20 -14.78
N CYS A 5 2.53 -5.12 -16.04
CA CYS A 5 1.71 -6.16 -16.66
C CYS A 5 2.46 -7.49 -16.74
N ILE A 6 3.75 -7.46 -17.09
CA ILE A 6 4.61 -8.66 -17.20
C ILE A 6 4.72 -9.38 -15.85
N VAL A 7 5.04 -8.62 -14.80
CA VAL A 7 5.17 -9.18 -13.45
C VAL A 7 3.83 -9.64 -12.89
N ALA A 8 2.74 -8.89 -13.16
CA ALA A 8 1.40 -9.26 -12.71
C ALA A 8 0.89 -10.53 -13.38
N GLU A 9 1.18 -10.73 -14.66
CA GLU A 9 0.83 -11.96 -15.40
C GLU A 9 1.56 -13.17 -14.80
N ALA A 10 2.88 -13.06 -14.58
CA ALA A 10 3.65 -14.13 -13.95
C ALA A 10 3.10 -14.48 -12.56
N ALA A 11 2.79 -13.48 -11.73
CA ALA A 11 2.21 -13.71 -10.41
C ALA A 11 0.82 -14.36 -10.49
N LYS A 12 -0.04 -13.89 -11.40
CA LYS A 12 -1.37 -14.46 -11.63
C LYS A 12 -1.32 -15.90 -12.11
N ASN A 13 -0.39 -16.23 -13.00
CA ASN A 13 -0.21 -17.59 -13.51
C ASN A 13 0.30 -18.54 -12.42
N ALA A 14 1.22 -18.07 -11.56
CA ALA A 14 1.73 -18.87 -10.44
C ALA A 14 0.67 -19.07 -9.33
N LEU A 15 -0.11 -18.04 -9.01
CA LEU A 15 -1.18 -18.11 -8.00
C LEU A 15 -2.46 -18.77 -8.50
N GLY A 16 -2.78 -18.75 -9.79
CA GLY A 16 -4.11 -19.15 -10.27
C GLY A 16 -5.18 -18.10 -9.97
N SER A 17 -6.21 -18.05 -10.82
CA SER A 17 -7.16 -16.94 -10.85
C SER A 17 -8.17 -16.89 -9.71
N ASP A 18 -8.31 -17.98 -8.97
CA ASP A 18 -9.20 -18.16 -7.84
C ASP A 18 -8.60 -17.67 -6.50
N ARG A 19 -7.27 -17.45 -6.45
CA ARG A 19 -6.52 -17.15 -5.23
C ARG A 19 -6.07 -15.70 -5.09
N TYR A 20 -6.51 -14.80 -5.98
CA TYR A 20 -6.31 -13.37 -5.83
C TYR A 20 -7.65 -12.63 -5.81
N MET A 21 -7.71 -11.56 -5.03
CA MET A 21 -8.89 -10.72 -4.91
C MET A 21 -8.51 -9.29 -5.20
N GLU A 22 -9.23 -8.65 -6.11
CA GLU A 22 -9.02 -7.24 -6.48
C GLU A 22 -10.15 -6.37 -5.93
N ARG A 23 -9.91 -5.05 -5.91
CA ARG A 23 -10.91 -4.06 -5.47
C ARG A 23 -11.39 -4.27 -4.03
N ILE A 24 -10.55 -4.85 -3.18
CA ILE A 24 -10.73 -4.92 -1.73
C ILE A 24 -9.68 -4.03 -1.09
N PHE A 25 -10.11 -3.06 -0.29
CA PHE A 25 -9.22 -2.21 0.47
C PHE A 25 -9.12 -2.74 1.91
N ILE A 26 -7.91 -3.09 2.34
CA ILE A 26 -7.64 -3.56 3.71
C ILE A 26 -7.44 -2.36 4.63
N VAL A 27 -8.11 -2.35 5.77
CA VAL A 27 -8.18 -1.20 6.69
C VAL A 27 -7.49 -1.49 8.02
N LYS A 28 -7.58 -2.73 8.52
CA LYS A 28 -7.09 -3.07 9.86
C LYS A 28 -6.56 -4.50 9.91
N LEU A 29 -5.49 -4.69 10.68
CA LEU A 29 -4.97 -6.00 11.04
C LEU A 29 -5.56 -6.48 12.37
N LEU A 30 -5.63 -7.79 12.55
CA LEU A 30 -6.19 -8.46 13.72
C LEU A 30 -5.12 -9.31 14.39
N LEU A 31 -4.92 -9.11 15.68
CA LEU A 31 -4.09 -9.96 16.53
C LEU A 31 -4.89 -11.20 16.99
N ASP A 32 -4.17 -12.26 17.34
CA ASP A 32 -4.72 -13.46 17.95
C ASP A 32 -5.31 -13.13 19.32
N ALA A 33 -6.44 -13.76 19.64
CA ALA A 33 -7.15 -13.49 20.89
C ALA A 33 -6.52 -14.20 22.11
N LYS A 34 -5.69 -15.21 21.88
CA LYS A 34 -5.09 -16.07 22.92
C LYS A 34 -3.59 -15.87 23.02
N GLU A 35 -2.91 -15.60 21.91
CA GLU A 35 -1.46 -15.40 21.87
C GLU A 35 -1.13 -13.91 21.67
N PRO A 36 -0.61 -13.22 22.70
CA PRO A 36 -0.20 -11.83 22.58
C PRO A 36 0.85 -11.64 21.47
N ASN A 37 0.76 -10.52 20.75
CA ASN A 37 1.70 -10.16 19.68
C ASN A 37 1.76 -11.16 18.51
N ARG A 38 0.72 -11.99 18.32
CA ARG A 38 0.59 -12.90 17.18
C ARG A 38 -0.44 -12.36 16.18
N ILE A 39 -0.10 -12.29 14.90
CA ILE A 39 -1.07 -11.92 13.86
C ILE A 39 -2.06 -13.05 13.59
N ALA A 40 -3.35 -12.72 13.41
CA ALA A 40 -4.43 -13.67 13.12
C ALA A 40 -5.20 -13.37 11.83
N GLY A 41 -5.13 -12.14 11.30
CA GLY A 41 -5.91 -11.78 10.13
C GLY A 41 -5.97 -10.30 9.81
N ALA A 42 -6.85 -9.96 8.87
CA ALA A 42 -7.08 -8.60 8.42
C ALA A 42 -8.56 -8.39 8.07
N VAL A 43 -9.00 -7.13 8.13
CA VAL A 43 -10.34 -6.70 7.74
C VAL A 43 -10.25 -5.64 6.65
N GLY A 44 -11.11 -5.77 5.65
CA GLY A 44 -11.25 -4.81 4.56
C GLY A 44 -12.66 -4.79 4.01
N PHE A 45 -12.88 -4.00 2.96
CA PHE A 45 -14.17 -3.92 2.28
C PHE A 45 -13.99 -3.78 0.77
N SER A 46 -15.01 -4.21 0.02
CA SER A 46 -15.04 -4.02 -1.43
C SER A 46 -15.31 -2.57 -1.78
N VAL A 47 -14.58 -2.03 -2.76
CA VAL A 47 -14.84 -0.71 -3.34
C VAL A 47 -15.75 -0.79 -4.58
N ARG A 48 -16.43 -1.92 -4.76
CA ARG A 48 -17.39 -2.18 -5.85
C ARG A 48 -18.75 -2.66 -5.36
N GLU A 49 -18.81 -3.17 -4.14
CA GLU A 49 -19.98 -3.80 -3.55
C GLU A 49 -20.02 -3.51 -2.04
N ASN A 50 -21.20 -3.55 -1.42
CA ASN A 50 -21.35 -3.38 0.02
C ASN A 50 -21.00 -4.67 0.77
N LYS A 51 -19.72 -5.06 0.71
CA LYS A 51 -19.22 -6.33 1.27
C LYS A 51 -17.98 -6.10 2.13
N VAL A 52 -18.05 -6.57 3.37
CA VAL A 52 -16.93 -6.58 4.31
C VAL A 52 -16.22 -7.94 4.23
N TYR A 53 -14.89 -7.91 4.20
CA TYR A 53 -14.03 -9.07 4.18
C TYR A 53 -13.33 -9.22 5.52
N VAL A 54 -13.46 -10.40 6.13
CA VAL A 54 -12.69 -10.80 7.31
C VAL A 54 -11.81 -11.97 6.89
N ILE A 55 -10.50 -11.71 6.80
CA ILE A 55 -9.51 -12.66 6.30
C ILE A 55 -8.76 -13.22 7.51
N LYS A 56 -8.83 -14.54 7.71
CA LYS A 56 -8.03 -15.25 8.71
C LYS A 56 -6.77 -15.81 8.05
N ALA A 57 -5.61 -15.59 8.66
CA ALA A 57 -4.34 -16.05 8.12
C ALA A 57 -3.36 -16.43 9.24
N LYS A 58 -2.54 -17.46 9.00
CA LYS A 58 -1.47 -17.86 9.93
C LYS A 58 -0.21 -17.01 9.78
N ALA A 59 0.01 -16.46 8.59
CA ALA A 59 1.10 -15.56 8.26
C ALA A 59 0.61 -14.60 7.19
N MET A 60 1.15 -13.38 7.16
CA MET A 60 0.80 -12.38 6.17
C MET A 60 1.97 -11.45 5.86
N CYS A 61 1.94 -10.87 4.66
CA CYS A 61 2.86 -9.83 4.22
C CYS A 61 2.05 -8.57 3.88
N VAL A 62 2.50 -7.41 4.38
CA VAL A 62 1.85 -6.12 4.13
C VAL A 62 2.66 -5.32 3.11
N ALA A 63 2.36 -5.51 1.84
CA ALA A 63 3.08 -4.90 0.71
C ALA A 63 2.26 -3.77 0.03
N CYS A 64 1.80 -2.79 0.82
CA CYS A 64 0.92 -1.70 0.37
C CYS A 64 1.66 -0.39 -0.02
N GLY A 65 2.96 -0.47 -0.28
CA GLY A 65 3.76 0.69 -0.69
C GLY A 65 4.09 1.66 0.46
N GLY A 66 4.49 2.88 0.08
CA GLY A 66 4.89 3.94 1.02
C GLY A 66 3.75 4.90 1.38
N ALA A 67 4.11 6.16 1.66
CA ALA A 67 3.17 7.23 1.96
C ALA A 67 3.50 8.48 1.13
N VAL A 68 2.48 9.03 0.44
CA VAL A 68 2.56 10.28 -0.32
C VAL A 68 1.40 11.19 0.04
N ASN A 69 1.41 12.44 -0.44
CA ASN A 69 0.42 13.46 -0.11
C ASN A 69 0.28 13.78 1.41
N VAL A 70 1.22 13.31 2.23
CA VAL A 70 1.31 13.65 3.67
C VAL A 70 1.93 15.03 3.93
N TYR A 71 2.58 15.62 2.91
CA TYR A 71 3.03 17.01 2.88
C TYR A 71 2.34 17.75 1.73
N ARG A 72 2.09 19.05 1.90
CA ARG A 72 1.51 19.88 0.84
C ARG A 72 2.46 19.92 -0.38
N PRO A 73 2.02 19.52 -1.59
CA PRO A 73 2.86 19.55 -2.79
C PRO A 73 3.05 20.97 -3.33
N ARG A 74 3.93 21.12 -4.33
CA ARG A 74 4.24 22.42 -4.96
C ARG A 74 3.13 22.96 -5.86
N SER A 75 2.24 22.09 -6.34
CA SER A 75 1.06 22.45 -7.14
C SER A 75 -0.19 22.01 -6.37
N THR A 76 -1.17 22.88 -6.20
CA THR A 76 -2.34 22.63 -5.31
C THR A 76 -3.70 22.61 -6.03
N GLY A 77 -3.73 22.87 -7.34
CA GLY A 77 -4.91 22.68 -8.19
C GLY A 77 -4.95 21.26 -8.77
N GLU A 78 -5.27 21.13 -10.06
CA GLU A 78 -5.24 19.83 -10.77
C GLU A 78 -3.87 19.13 -10.71
N GLY A 79 -2.79 19.87 -10.43
CA GLY A 79 -1.45 19.33 -10.22
C GLY A 79 -1.21 18.69 -8.85
N LEU A 80 -2.19 18.69 -7.93
CA LEU A 80 -2.03 18.14 -6.56
C LEU A 80 -1.55 16.69 -6.58
N ASP A 81 -2.11 15.89 -7.48
CA ASP A 81 -1.82 14.46 -7.58
C ASP A 81 -0.62 14.13 -8.48
N ARG A 82 0.06 15.15 -9.04
CA ARG A 82 1.35 14.98 -9.72
C ARG A 82 2.49 14.88 -8.70
N ALA A 83 2.38 13.94 -7.77
CA ALA A 83 3.47 13.59 -6.89
C ALA A 83 4.54 12.79 -7.66
N TRP A 84 5.81 12.90 -7.25
CA TRP A 84 6.89 12.08 -7.82
C TRP A 84 6.72 10.59 -7.52
N TYR A 85 6.20 10.26 -6.33
CA TYR A 85 5.92 8.88 -5.91
C TYR A 85 4.40 8.60 -6.05
N PRO A 86 3.96 7.34 -6.23
CA PRO A 86 2.60 7.05 -6.67
C PRO A 86 1.51 7.57 -5.73
N VAL A 87 0.63 8.42 -6.25
CA VAL A 87 -0.42 9.14 -5.49
C VAL A 87 -1.34 8.23 -4.67
N TRP A 88 -1.55 6.99 -5.11
CA TRP A 88 -2.40 6.01 -4.42
C TRP A 88 -1.77 5.40 -3.16
N ASN A 89 -0.52 5.70 -2.84
CA ASN A 89 0.16 5.19 -1.65
C ASN A 89 -0.17 6.03 -0.40
N ALA A 90 -1.16 5.59 0.38
CA ALA A 90 -1.66 6.32 1.55
C ALA A 90 -0.98 5.98 2.89
N GLY A 91 0.15 5.26 2.89
CA GLY A 91 0.82 4.83 4.13
C GLY A 91 0.15 3.66 4.84
N SER A 92 -0.66 2.87 4.12
CA SER A 92 -1.38 1.71 4.67
C SER A 92 -0.44 0.68 5.30
N THR A 93 0.74 0.42 4.72
CA THR A 93 1.72 -0.49 5.31
C THR A 93 2.13 -0.04 6.71
N TYR A 94 2.50 1.23 6.86
CA TYR A 94 3.03 1.75 8.11
C TYR A 94 1.97 1.76 9.21
N THR A 95 0.80 2.33 8.91
CA THR A 95 -0.24 2.50 9.93
C THR A 95 -0.79 1.16 10.42
N MET A 96 -1.04 0.22 9.50
CA MET A 96 -1.61 -1.08 9.87
C MET A 96 -0.65 -1.91 10.73
N CYS A 97 0.65 -1.93 10.39
CA CYS A 97 1.67 -2.64 11.15
C CYS A 97 1.93 -1.97 12.51
N ALA A 98 2.08 -0.64 12.54
CA ALA A 98 2.32 0.09 13.79
C ALA A 98 1.15 -0.07 14.78
N GLN A 99 -0.10 -0.06 14.29
CA GLN A 99 -1.29 -0.25 15.15
C GLN A 99 -1.39 -1.63 15.80
N VAL A 100 -0.75 -2.66 15.24
CA VAL A 100 -0.69 -3.99 15.86
C VAL A 100 0.58 -4.21 16.68
N GLY A 101 1.36 -3.16 16.92
CA GLY A 101 2.56 -3.20 17.77
C GLY A 101 3.82 -3.66 17.07
N ALA A 102 3.84 -3.69 15.73
CA ALA A 102 5.09 -3.94 15.01
C ALA A 102 6.06 -2.77 15.22
N GLU A 103 7.31 -3.11 15.54
CA GLU A 103 8.37 -2.10 15.69
C GLU A 103 8.61 -1.37 14.37
N MET A 104 8.67 -0.04 14.46
CA MET A 104 8.97 0.83 13.33
C MET A 104 10.39 1.38 13.50
N THR A 105 11.10 1.57 12.40
CA THR A 105 12.48 2.10 12.42
C THR A 105 12.65 3.17 11.35
N MET A 106 13.53 4.14 11.63
CA MET A 106 13.88 5.24 10.72
C MET A 106 12.68 6.00 10.16
N MET A 107 11.60 6.17 10.94
CA MET A 107 10.37 6.83 10.48
C MET A 107 10.54 8.35 10.26
N GLU A 108 11.61 8.93 10.82
CA GLU A 108 12.03 10.31 10.59
C GLU A 108 12.71 10.50 9.22
N ASN A 109 13.21 9.42 8.61
CA ASN A 109 13.82 9.47 7.30
C ASN A 109 12.76 9.77 6.23
N ARG A 110 13.09 10.71 5.33
CA ARG A 110 12.23 11.09 4.21
C ARG A 110 13.04 11.25 2.94
N PHE A 111 12.41 10.96 1.81
CA PHE A 111 13.02 11.13 0.50
C PHE A 111 12.42 12.34 -0.21
N VAL A 112 13.27 13.33 -0.54
CA VAL A 112 12.87 14.55 -1.27
C VAL A 112 13.58 14.54 -2.63
N PRO A 113 12.89 14.16 -3.72
CA PRO A 113 13.52 13.95 -5.01
C PRO A 113 13.81 15.28 -5.73
N ALA A 114 15.01 15.40 -6.31
CA ALA A 114 15.33 16.43 -7.30
C ALA A 114 14.99 15.92 -8.72
N ARG A 115 14.00 16.53 -9.38
CA ARG A 115 13.47 16.11 -10.70
C ARG A 115 13.10 17.33 -11.55
N PHE A 116 12.72 17.09 -12.81
CA PHE A 116 12.15 18.14 -13.65
C PHE A 116 10.95 18.78 -12.96
N LYS A 117 10.97 20.11 -12.90
CA LYS A 117 9.96 20.92 -12.21
C LYS A 117 8.56 20.59 -12.75
N ASP A 118 7.59 20.55 -11.83
CA ASP A 118 6.16 20.27 -12.03
C ASP A 118 5.82 18.85 -12.52
N GLY A 119 6.49 18.33 -13.54
CA GLY A 119 6.22 17.00 -14.09
C GLY A 119 6.86 15.84 -13.31
N TYR A 120 7.93 16.10 -12.56
CA TYR A 120 8.70 15.10 -11.79
C TYR A 120 9.14 13.86 -12.59
N GLY A 121 9.31 14.01 -13.91
CA GLY A 121 9.83 12.95 -14.78
C GLY A 121 11.28 12.56 -14.46
N PRO A 122 11.78 11.46 -15.04
CA PRO A 122 13.14 10.98 -14.82
C PRO A 122 14.16 12.06 -15.21
N VAL A 123 15.25 12.15 -14.45
CA VAL A 123 16.42 12.98 -14.80
C VAL A 123 17.46 12.00 -15.34
N GLY A 124 17.65 11.99 -16.65
CA GLY A 124 18.50 11.02 -17.35
C GLY A 124 17.75 9.75 -17.76
N ALA A 125 17.94 9.37 -19.02
CA ALA A 125 17.69 8.01 -19.53
C ALA A 125 18.87 7.10 -19.15
#